data_AF-A0A836P5Y5-F1
#
_entry.id   AF-A0A836P5Y5-F1
#
_cell.length_a   1.000
_cell.length_b   1.000
_cell.length_c   1.000
_cell.angle_alpha   90.00
_cell.angle_beta   90.00
_cell.angle_gamma   90.00
#
_symmetry.space_group_name_H-M   'P 1'
#
loop_
_entity.id
_entity.type
_entity.pdbx_description
1 polymer ?
#
loop_
_entity_poly.entity_id
_entity_poly.type
_entity_poly.pdbx_seq_one_letter_code
_entity_poly.pdbx_strand_id
1 'polypeptide(L)'
;MESLMKCDLFDERMQLIDGALSVLSTQRDIVRAGLRELGISGDWSSSTGAITAYGHETDQVAVWSLIVQPKASANRMQAWLDSRPG
;
A
#
# COMPACT_ATOMS: atom_id res chain seq x y z
N MET A 1 30.17 -10.74 -2.29
CA MET A 1 29.70 -9.34 -2.28
C MET A 1 28.27 -9.39 -2.78
N GLU A 2 27.35 -9.78 -1.90
CA GLU A 2 25.93 -9.92 -2.25
C GLU A 2 25.32 -8.53 -2.29
N SER A 3 25.33 -7.94 -3.49
CA SER A 3 24.44 -6.82 -3.78
C SER A 3 23.05 -7.41 -3.91
N LEU A 4 22.39 -7.64 -2.77
CA LEU A 4 20.94 -7.74 -2.69
C LEU A 4 20.42 -6.42 -3.29
N MET A 5 20.13 -6.45 -4.58
CA MET A 5 19.12 -5.59 -5.18
C MET A 5 17.87 -5.85 -4.36
N LYS A 6 17.71 -5.08 -3.28
CA LYS A 6 16.40 -4.73 -2.75
C LYS A 6 15.75 -4.00 -3.92
N CYS A 7 15.14 -4.76 -4.81
CA CYS A 7 14.25 -4.22 -5.82
C CYS A 7 13.36 -3.20 -5.12
N ASP A 8 13.18 -2.08 -5.80
CA ASP A 8 12.25 -0.96 -5.59
C ASP A 8 10.79 -1.40 -5.30
N LEU A 9 10.59 -2.33 -4.37
CA LEU A 9 9.32 -2.84 -3.86
C LEU A 9 8.50 -1.75 -3.15
N PHE A 10 9.12 -0.59 -2.93
CA PHE A 10 8.56 0.59 -2.30
C PHE A 10 8.33 1.75 -3.28
N ASP A 11 8.74 1.66 -4.56
CA ASP A 11 8.63 2.80 -5.48
C ASP A 11 7.24 2.94 -6.13
N GLU A 12 6.39 1.91 -6.05
CA GLU A 12 4.97 2.08 -6.33
C GLU A 12 4.33 2.91 -5.22
N ARG A 13 4.24 4.22 -5.47
CA ARG A 13 3.59 5.16 -4.54
C ARG A 13 2.18 4.71 -4.21
N MET A 14 1.94 4.42 -2.94
CA MET A 14 0.62 4.14 -2.40
C MET A 14 -0.22 5.42 -2.42
N GLN A 15 -1.15 5.51 -3.37
CA GLN A 15 -2.01 6.67 -3.56
C GLN A 15 -3.49 6.32 -3.33
N LEU A 16 -4.16 7.13 -2.53
CA LEU A 16 -5.59 7.09 -2.35
C LEU A 16 -6.29 7.85 -3.48
N ILE A 17 -7.16 7.17 -4.21
CA ILE A 17 -8.03 7.75 -5.25
C ILE A 17 -9.46 7.69 -4.72
N ASP A 18 -10.07 8.86 -4.48
CA ASP A 18 -11.40 8.99 -3.86
C ASP A 18 -11.57 8.22 -2.54
N GLY A 19 -10.48 8.08 -1.79
CA GLY A 19 -10.45 7.34 -0.52
C GLY A 19 -10.24 5.83 -0.67
N ALA A 20 -10.11 5.31 -1.89
CA ALA A 20 -9.73 3.92 -2.14
C ALA A 20 -8.21 3.81 -2.35
N LEU A 21 -7.60 2.78 -1.75
CA LEU A 21 -6.19 2.43 -1.90
C LEU A 21 -6.07 0.98 -2.35
N SER A 22 -5.31 0.74 -3.42
CA SER A 22 -4.86 -0.61 -3.76
C SER A 22 -3.61 -0.94 -2.96
N VAL A 23 -3.61 -2.10 -2.30
CA VAL A 23 -2.56 -2.50 -1.36
C VAL A 23 -2.05 -3.88 -1.73
N LEU A 24 -0.77 -3.97 -2.05
CA LEU A 24 -0.10 -5.25 -2.28
C LEU A 24 0.19 -5.96 -0.94
N SER A 25 0.39 -7.28 -0.99
CA SER A 25 0.77 -8.07 0.19
C SER A 25 1.99 -7.54 0.93
N THR A 26 2.99 -7.05 0.20
CA THR A 26 4.22 -6.45 0.72
C THR A 26 3.99 -5.09 1.39
N GLN A 27 2.92 -4.37 1.01
CA GLN A 27 2.58 -3.04 1.53
C GLN A 27 1.57 -3.10 2.69
N ARG A 28 0.91 -4.24 2.89
CA ARG A 28 -0.23 -4.36 3.80
C ARG A 28 0.08 -4.00 5.24
N ASP A 29 1.24 -4.41 5.75
CA ASP A 29 1.63 -4.10 7.13
C ASP A 29 1.94 -2.61 7.34
N ILE A 30 2.50 -1.94 6.32
CA ILE A 30 2.73 -0.49 6.34
C ILE A 30 1.39 0.23 6.42
N VAL A 31 0.44 -0.12 5.55
CA VAL A 31 -0.90 0.49 5.55
C VAL A 31 -1.63 0.26 6.88
N ARG A 32 -1.53 -0.95 7.46
CA ARG A 32 -2.10 -1.25 8.78
C ARG A 32 -1.47 -0.44 9.91
N ALA A 33 -0.15 -0.21 9.85
CA ALA A 33 0.52 0.67 10.80
C ALA A 33 -0.01 2.11 10.70
N GLY A 34 -0.19 2.64 9.48
CA GLY A 34 -0.72 3.99 9.27
C GLY A 34 -2.14 4.17 9.78
N LEU A 35 -3.03 3.20 9.51
CA LEU A 35 -4.39 3.20 10.07
C LEU A 35 -4.36 3.27 11.61
N ARG A 36 -3.47 2.50 12.26
CA ARG A 36 -3.34 2.50 13.73
C ARG A 36 -2.76 3.79 14.26
N GLU A 37 -1.66 4.28 13.69
CA GLU A 37 -0.98 5.51 14.12
C GLU A 37 -1.89 6.73 14.00
N LEU A 38 -2.71 6.79 12.94
CA LEU A 38 -3.63 7.89 12.71
C LEU A 38 -4.98 7.75 13.43
N GLY A 39 -5.26 6.58 14.04
CA GLY A 39 -6.56 6.28 14.63
C GLY A 39 -7.69 6.22 13.59
N ILE A 40 -7.38 5.80 12.37
CA ILE A 40 -8.31 5.74 11.24
C ILE A 40 -8.76 4.30 11.04
N SER A 41 -10.06 4.12 10.83
CA SER A 41 -10.63 2.86 10.37
C SER A 41 -10.77 2.88 8.85
N GLY A 42 -10.66 1.71 8.22
CA GLY A 42 -10.95 1.55 6.81
C GLY A 42 -11.49 0.16 6.52
N ASP A 43 -12.30 0.08 5.48
CA ASP A 43 -12.94 -1.15 5.02
C ASP A 43 -12.04 -1.87 4.02
N TRP A 44 -11.69 -3.11 4.35
CA TRP A 44 -10.85 -3.95 3.50
C TRP A 44 -11.72 -4.87 2.65
N SER A 45 -11.46 -4.90 1.34
CA SER A 45 -12.02 -5.94 0.48
C SER A 45 -11.41 -7.30 0.78
N SER A 46 -12.01 -8.36 0.25
CA SER A 46 -11.31 -9.64 0.09
C SER A 46 -10.09 -9.46 -0.81
N SER A 47 -9.05 -10.28 -0.61
CA SER A 47 -7.89 -10.30 -1.50
C SER A 47 -8.26 -10.87 -2.86
N THR A 48 -7.70 -10.28 -3.91
CA THR A 48 -7.61 -10.87 -5.24
C THR A 48 -6.15 -11.19 -5.56
N GLY A 49 -5.89 -12.03 -6.55
CA GLY A 49 -4.55 -12.24 -7.08
C GLY A 49 -4.26 -11.25 -8.21
N ALA A 50 -3.07 -10.65 -8.21
CA ALA A 50 -2.56 -9.87 -9.33
C ALA A 50 -1.15 -10.35 -9.69
N ILE A 51 -0.79 -10.22 -10.95
CA ILE A 51 0.59 -10.41 -11.39
C ILE A 51 1.25 -9.04 -11.30
N THR A 52 2.31 -8.95 -10.51
CA THR A 52 3.15 -7.76 -10.44
C THR A 52 4.53 -8.08 -11.01
N ALA A 53 5.17 -7.07 -11.61
CA ALA A 53 6.46 -7.18 -12.24
C ALA A 53 7.54 -6.53 -11.36
N TYR A 54 8.58 -7.29 -11.04
CA TYR A 54 9.76 -6.87 -10.30
C TYR A 54 10.97 -6.91 -11.24
N GLY A 55 11.26 -5.78 -11.89
CA GLY A 55 12.33 -5.73 -12.89
C GLY A 55 12.06 -6.67 -14.08
N HIS A 56 12.76 -7.79 -14.16
CA HIS A 56 12.58 -8.81 -15.20
C HIS A 56 11.75 -10.03 -14.76
N GLU A 57 11.35 -10.09 -13.49
CA GLU A 57 10.57 -11.21 -12.93
C GLU A 57 9.11 -10.79 -12.75
N THR A 58 8.18 -11.75 -12.87
CA THR A 58 6.77 -11.56 -12.53
C THR A 58 6.38 -12.54 -11.45
N ASP A 59 5.67 -12.06 -10.42
CA ASP A 59 5.19 -12.89 -9.33
C ASP A 59 3.69 -12.67 -9.10
N GLN A 60 3.02 -13.70 -8.58
CA GLN A 60 1.61 -13.62 -8.23
C GLN A 60 1.46 -13.17 -6.79
N VAL A 61 0.99 -11.94 -6.61
CA VAL A 61 0.78 -11.34 -5.29
C VAL A 61 -0.68 -11.19 -4.97
N ALA A 62 -1.00 -11.25 -3.67
CA ALA A 62 -2.31 -10.86 -3.19
C ALA A 62 -2.43 -9.32 -3.16
N VAL A 63 -3.59 -8.82 -3.59
CA VAL A 63 -3.96 -7.41 -3.63
C VAL A 63 -5.28 -7.21 -2.90
N TRP A 64 -5.35 -6.15 -2.11
CA TRP A 64 -6.56 -5.71 -1.43
C TRP A 64 -6.93 -4.30 -1.87
N SER A 65 -8.22 -3.98 -1.83
CA SER A 65 -8.70 -2.61 -1.82
C SER A 65 -9.01 -2.21 -0.39
N LEU A 66 -8.52 -1.05 0.03
CA LEU A 66 -8.86 -0.41 1.29
C LEU A 66 -9.66 0.85 0.99
N ILE A 67 -10.84 1.00 1.60
CA ILE A 67 -11.64 2.22 1.55
C ILE A 67 -11.49 2.95 2.87
N VAL A 68 -10.97 4.17 2.83
CA VAL A 68 -10.83 5.07 3.97
C VAL A 68 -11.85 6.18 3.85
N GLN A 69 -12.76 6.26 4.82
CA GLN A 69 -13.76 7.32 4.94
C GLN A 69 -13.76 7.89 6.36
N PRO A 70 -14.18 9.16 6.55
CA PRO A 70 -14.53 10.15 5.52
C PRO A 70 -13.29 10.68 4.76
N LYS A 71 -13.51 11.51 3.72
CA LYS A 71 -12.44 12.14 2.91
C LYS A 71 -11.33 12.80 3.75
N ALA A 72 -11.66 13.37 4.91
CA ALA A 72 -10.66 13.94 5.82
C ALA A 72 -9.66 12.88 6.34
N SER A 73 -10.13 11.67 6.66
CA SER A 73 -9.28 10.54 7.04
C SER A 73 -8.44 10.06 5.86
N ALA A 74 -9.03 9.98 4.67
CA ALA A 74 -8.28 9.62 3.46
C ALA A 74 -7.13 10.60 3.19
N ASN A 75 -7.36 11.90 3.32
CA ASN A 75 -6.31 12.92 3.16
C ASN A 75 -5.19 12.78 4.21
N ARG A 76 -5.54 12.47 5.47
CA ARG A 76 -4.54 12.23 6.52
C ARG A 76 -3.72 10.97 6.25
N MET A 77 -4.37 9.92 5.76
CA MET A 77 -3.70 8.68 5.35
C MET A 77 -2.74 8.94 4.18
N GLN A 78 -3.17 9.70 3.17
CA GLN A 78 -2.31 10.08 2.04
C GLN A 78 -1.09 10.86 2.52
N ALA A 79 -1.28 11.90 3.33
CA ALA A 79 -0.17 12.70 3.84
C ALA A 79 0.82 11.88 4.69
N TRP A 80 0.32 10.89 5.44
CA TRP A 80 1.17 9.97 6.19
C TRP A 80 1.97 9.04 5.27
N LEU A 81 1.35 8.49 4.22
CA LEU A 81 2.05 7.67 3.21
C LEU A 81 3.13 8.49 2.49
N ASP A 82 2.83 9.73 2.10
CA ASP A 82 3.75 10.64 1.43
C ASP A 82 4.95 11.03 2.31
N SER A 83 4.82 10.92 3.64
CA SER A 83 5.88 11.26 4.60
C SER A 83 6.89 10.13 4.84
N ARG A 84 6.63 8.92 4.33
CA ARG A 84 7.55 7.79 4.48
C ARG A 84 8.53 7.75 3.31
N PRO A 85 9.83 7.47 3.56
CA PRO A 85 10.75 7.18 2.48
C PRO A 85 10.27 5.91 1.75
N GLY A 86 10.15 6.01 0.43
CA GLY A 86 10.18 4.84 -0.44
C GLY A 86 11.52 4.13 -0.32
#